data_AF-A0A7X5DB69-F1
#
_entry.id   AF-A0A7X5DB69-F1
#
_cell.length_a   1.000
_cell.length_b   1.000
_cell.length_c   1.000
_cell.angle_alpha   90.00
_cell.angle_beta   90.00
_cell.angle_gamma   90.00
#
_symmetry.space_group_name_H-M   'P 1'
#
loop_
_entity.id
_entity.type
_entity.pdbx_description
1 polymer ?
#
loop_
_entity_poly.entity_id
_entity_poly.type
_entity_poly.pdbx_seq_one_letter_code
_entity_poly.pdbx_strand_id
1 'polypeptide(L)'
;MKVVRAEKAGACYGVQRALDLAQHVVEEGGCVYTLGPLIHNPQVVSELEARGARVVAGVDELAGRAGTVVIRSHGVTPATRRSLERLDFAVVDATCPHVSRAQNAAAELASQGCRVVVVGE
;
A
#
# COMPACT_ATOMS: atom_id res chain seq x y z
N MET A 1 31.62 24.27 5.66
CA MET A 1 30.82 23.63 4.59
C MET A 1 29.44 24.28 4.60
N LYS A 2 28.93 24.75 3.44
CA LYS A 2 27.58 25.33 3.35
C LYS A 2 26.61 24.24 2.91
N VAL A 3 25.62 23.94 3.73
CA VAL A 3 24.53 23.00 3.40
C VAL A 3 23.38 23.80 2.78
N VAL A 4 22.89 23.36 1.62
CA VAL A 4 21.75 23.97 0.92
C VAL A 4 20.66 22.92 0.77
N ARG A 5 19.43 23.25 1.17
CA ARG A 5 18.26 22.36 1.08
C ARG A 5 17.37 22.79 -0.07
N ALA A 6 16.75 21.81 -0.73
CA ALA A 6 15.65 22.09 -1.66
C ALA A 6 14.45 22.73 -0.95
N GLU A 7 13.67 23.49 -1.71
CA GLU A 7 12.42 24.11 -1.24
C GLU A 7 11.39 23.05 -0.83
N LYS A 8 11.29 21.97 -1.62
CA LYS A 8 10.40 20.83 -1.37
C LYS A 8 11.22 19.56 -1.20
N ALA A 9 11.09 18.91 -0.06
CA ALA A 9 11.73 17.64 0.27
C ALA A 9 10.88 16.89 1.30
N GLY A 10 10.91 15.56 1.28
CA GLY A 10 10.22 14.70 2.25
C GLY A 10 9.06 13.91 1.64
N ALA A 11 8.13 13.49 2.50
CA ALA A 11 6.99 12.67 2.12
C ALA A 11 6.01 13.44 1.23
N CYS A 12 5.59 12.83 0.12
CA CYS A 12 4.48 13.34 -0.67
C CYS A 12 3.14 12.99 -0.01
N TYR A 13 2.06 13.61 -0.48
CA TYR A 13 0.70 13.32 -0.02
C TYR A 13 0.36 11.82 -0.01
N GLY A 14 0.73 11.09 -1.07
CA GLY A 14 0.45 9.64 -1.17
C GLY A 14 1.16 8.81 -0.11
N VAL A 15 2.40 9.19 0.24
CA VAL A 15 3.16 8.56 1.32
C VAL A 15 2.55 8.91 2.67
N GLN A 16 2.27 10.19 2.93
CA GLN A 16 1.71 10.62 4.21
C GLN A 16 0.36 9.95 4.47
N ARG A 17 -0.54 9.94 3.48
CA ARG A 17 -1.84 9.25 3.58
C ARG A 17 -1.67 7.77 3.93
N ALA A 18 -0.71 7.08 3.30
CA ALA A 18 -0.50 5.67 3.58
C ALA A 18 0.01 5.44 5.01
N LEU A 19 0.88 6.32 5.51
CA LEU A 19 1.36 6.28 6.87
C LEU A 19 0.24 6.54 7.87
N ASP A 20 -0.56 7.58 7.67
CA ASP A 20 -1.65 7.94 8.57
C ASP A 20 -2.67 6.79 8.68
N LEU A 21 -3.03 6.16 7.56
CA LEU A 21 -3.93 5.01 7.54
C LEU A 21 -3.33 3.80 8.26
N ALA A 22 -2.08 3.45 7.99
CA ALA A 22 -1.43 2.31 8.63
C ALA A 22 -1.27 2.53 10.14
N GLN A 23 -0.89 3.74 10.55
CA GLN A 23 -0.74 4.09 11.97
C GLN A 23 -2.07 4.04 12.71
N HIS A 24 -3.13 4.58 12.10
CA HIS A 24 -4.48 4.55 12.69
C HIS A 24 -4.95 3.11 12.97
N VAL A 25 -4.81 2.23 11.98
CA VAL A 25 -5.19 0.82 12.11
C VAL A 25 -4.35 0.09 13.17
N VAL A 26 -3.06 0.41 13.27
CA VAL A 26 -2.19 -0.13 14.32
C VAL A 26 -2.60 0.36 15.71
N GLU A 27 -3.02 1.63 15.83
CA GLU A 27 -3.51 2.22 17.08
C GLU A 27 -4.86 1.66 17.54
N GLU A 28 -5.74 1.28 16.61
CA GLU A 28 -7.00 0.57 16.92
C GLU A 28 -6.76 -0.82 17.55
N GLY A 29 -5.57 -1.40 17.33
CA GLY A 29 -5.13 -2.68 17.89
C GLY A 29 -5.52 -3.90 17.04
N GLY A 30 -5.14 -5.07 17.53
CA GLY A 30 -5.31 -6.35 16.81
C GLY A 30 -4.13 -6.70 15.89
N CYS A 31 -4.31 -7.72 15.05
CA CYS A 31 -3.26 -8.16 14.13
C CYS A 31 -3.31 -7.33 12.84
N VAL A 32 -2.28 -6.52 12.59
CA VAL A 32 -2.18 -5.68 11.39
C VAL A 32 -1.08 -6.19 10.48
N TYR A 33 -1.42 -6.37 9.20
CA TYR A 33 -0.49 -6.86 8.19
C TYR A 33 -0.37 -5.84 7.06
N THR A 34 0.85 -5.55 6.59
CA THR A 34 1.04 -4.81 5.34
C THR A 34 1.41 -5.80 4.23
N LEU A 35 0.74 -5.72 3.08
CA LEU A 35 1.11 -6.52 1.91
C LEU A 35 2.38 -5.96 1.26
N GLY A 36 3.53 -6.51 1.66
CA GLY A 36 4.84 -5.96 1.41
C GLY A 36 5.11 -4.68 2.23
N PRO A 37 6.27 -4.04 2.01
CA PRO A 37 6.57 -2.76 2.61
C PRO A 37 5.50 -1.72 2.24
N LEU A 38 4.97 -1.01 3.24
CA LEU A 38 3.97 0.05 3.02
C LEU A 38 4.50 1.10 2.01
N ILE A 39 5.76 1.49 2.18
CA ILE A 39 6.54 2.39 1.32
C ILE A 39 7.98 1.85 1.15
N HIS A 40 8.72 2.35 0.16
CA HIS A 40 10.14 2.03 -0.03
C HIS A 40 11.06 2.85 0.90
N ASN A 41 10.83 2.77 2.22
CA ASN A 41 11.70 3.36 3.24
C ASN A 41 11.84 2.37 4.42
N PRO A 42 13.00 1.72 4.60
CA PRO A 42 13.18 0.68 5.62
C PRO A 42 13.09 1.23 7.05
N GLN A 43 13.45 2.48 7.30
CA GLN A 43 13.35 3.09 8.63
C GLN A 43 11.89 3.20 9.04
N VAL A 44 11.05 3.73 8.15
CA VAL A 44 9.62 3.89 8.39
C VAL A 44 8.90 2.54 8.50
N VAL A 45 9.31 1.54 7.71
CA VAL A 45 8.79 0.16 7.83
C VAL A 45 9.13 -0.41 9.21
N SER A 46 10.38 -0.25 9.66
CA SER A 46 10.83 -0.72 10.98
C SER A 46 10.06 -0.04 12.13
N GLU A 47 9.77 1.26 12.00
CA GLU A 47 8.97 2.01 12.96
C GLU A 47 7.52 1.49 13.05
N LEU A 48 6.90 1.15 11.92
CA LEU A 48 5.57 0.54 11.90
C LEU A 48 5.57 -0.86 12.51
N GLU A 49 6.59 -1.67 12.24
CA GLU A 49 6.73 -3.00 12.83
C GLU A 49 6.93 -2.94 14.35
N ALA A 50 7.74 -1.99 14.83
CA ALA A 50 7.91 -1.73 16.25
C ALA A 50 6.60 -1.30 16.95
N ARG A 51 5.66 -0.73 16.19
CA ARG A 51 4.32 -0.36 16.67
C ARG A 51 3.29 -1.50 16.59
N GLY A 52 3.63 -2.63 15.98
CA GLY A 52 2.79 -3.84 15.95
C GLY A 52 2.27 -4.26 14.57
N ALA A 53 2.64 -3.54 13.50
CA ALA A 53 2.39 -4.03 12.15
C ALA A 53 3.32 -5.20 11.80
N ARG A 54 2.90 -6.08 10.88
CA ARG A 54 3.76 -7.12 10.32
C ARG A 54 3.76 -7.07 8.80
N VAL A 55 4.95 -6.99 8.20
CA VAL A 55 5.07 -7.11 6.75
C VAL A 55 4.90 -8.59 6.35
N VAL A 56 4.07 -8.85 5.33
CA VAL A 56 3.94 -10.18 4.70
C VAL A 56 4.29 -10.08 3.22
N ALA A 57 4.89 -11.11 2.63
CA ALA A 57 5.29 -11.07 1.22
C ALA A 57 4.10 -11.25 0.26
N GLY A 58 3.04 -11.89 0.72
CA GLY A 58 1.85 -12.17 -0.09
C GLY A 58 0.65 -12.65 0.72
N VAL A 59 -0.46 -12.85 0.01
CA VAL A 59 -1.75 -13.24 0.61
C VAL A 59 -1.69 -14.65 1.22
N ASP A 60 -0.84 -15.53 0.72
CA ASP A 60 -0.72 -16.91 1.21
C ASP A 60 -0.21 -16.98 2.67
N GLU A 61 0.59 -16.00 3.12
CA GLU A 61 1.04 -15.90 4.51
C GLU A 61 -0.07 -15.52 5.49
N LEU A 62 -1.23 -15.10 4.97
CA LEU A 62 -2.41 -14.74 5.75
C LEU A 62 -3.36 -15.93 5.97
N ALA A 63 -3.11 -17.07 5.32
CA ALA A 63 -3.96 -18.25 5.46
C ALA A 63 -4.04 -18.71 6.94
N GLY A 64 -5.27 -18.92 7.43
CA GLY A 64 -5.53 -19.32 8.81
C GLY A 64 -5.29 -18.23 9.86
N ARG A 65 -5.04 -16.98 9.43
CA ARG A 65 -4.94 -15.82 10.32
C ARG A 65 -6.19 -14.94 10.19
N ALA A 66 -6.30 -13.97 11.08
CA ALA A 66 -7.35 -12.95 11.08
C ALA A 66 -6.75 -11.59 11.44
N GLY A 67 -7.46 -10.51 11.11
CA GLY A 67 -7.07 -9.14 11.43
C GLY A 67 -7.30 -8.18 10.28
N THR A 68 -6.45 -7.15 10.19
CA THR A 68 -6.54 -6.11 9.16
C THR A 68 -5.35 -6.17 8.22
N VAL A 69 -5.61 -6.09 6.92
CA VAL A 69 -4.58 -5.98 5.88
C VAL A 69 -4.58 -4.58 5.31
N VAL A 70 -3.41 -3.93 5.33
CA VAL A 70 -3.16 -2.65 4.67
C VAL A 70 -2.51 -2.90 3.31
N ILE A 71 -3.20 -2.51 2.24
CA ILE A 71 -2.66 -2.49 0.88
C ILE A 71 -1.68 -1.31 0.76
N ARG A 72 -0.43 -1.58 0.37
CA ARG A 72 0.64 -0.59 0.22
C ARG A 72 0.32 0.55 -0.75
N SER A 73 1.04 1.67 -0.62
CA SER A 73 0.81 2.90 -1.41
C SER A 73 0.93 2.73 -2.93
N HIS A 74 1.64 1.70 -3.37
CA HIS A 74 1.87 1.33 -4.76
C HIS A 74 0.72 0.51 -5.36
N GLY A 75 -0.27 0.14 -4.55
CA GLY A 75 -1.36 -0.75 -4.93
C GLY A 75 -0.94 -2.20 -5.06
N VAL A 76 -1.90 -3.01 -5.51
CA VAL A 76 -1.76 -4.45 -5.75
C VAL A 76 -2.45 -4.84 -7.05
N THR A 77 -2.16 -6.02 -7.56
CA THR A 77 -2.83 -6.53 -8.75
C THR A 77 -4.31 -6.85 -8.48
N PRO A 78 -5.18 -6.88 -9.50
CA PRO A 78 -6.55 -7.33 -9.36
C PRO A 78 -6.67 -8.77 -8.82
N ALA A 79 -5.71 -9.64 -9.14
CA ALA A 79 -5.68 -11.01 -8.64
C ALA A 79 -5.41 -11.05 -7.13
N THR A 80 -4.42 -10.28 -6.66
CA THR A 80 -4.11 -10.13 -5.23
C THR A 80 -5.31 -9.57 -4.46
N ARG A 81 -5.98 -8.55 -5.00
CA ARG A 81 -7.17 -7.95 -4.38
C ARG A 81 -8.31 -8.96 -4.23
N ARG A 82 -8.61 -9.72 -5.29
CA ARG A 82 -9.60 -10.81 -5.23
C ARG A 82 -9.21 -11.91 -4.24
N SER A 83 -7.92 -12.21 -4.11
CA SER A 83 -7.46 -13.18 -3.09
C SER A 83 -7.73 -12.69 -1.68
N LEU A 84 -7.52 -11.39 -1.39
CA LEU A 84 -7.86 -10.80 -0.09
C LEU A 84 -9.36 -10.81 0.18
N GLU A 85 -10.19 -10.47 -0.81
CA GLU A 85 -11.65 -10.45 -0.70
C GLU A 85 -12.25 -11.84 -0.39
N ARG A 86 -11.50 -12.92 -0.68
CA ARG A 86 -11.88 -14.30 -0.32
C ARG A 86 -11.45 -14.70 1.10
N LEU A 87 -10.59 -13.92 1.73
CA LEU A 87 -10.21 -14.13 3.13
C LEU A 87 -11.07 -13.23 4.03
N ASP A 88 -11.30 -13.67 5.26
CA ASP A 88 -12.08 -12.92 6.24
C ASP A 88 -11.22 -11.88 6.97
N PHE A 89 -10.65 -10.94 6.21
CA PHE A 89 -9.83 -9.84 6.72
C PHE A 89 -10.53 -8.50 6.48
N ALA A 90 -10.37 -7.58 7.44
CA ALA A 90 -10.62 -6.17 7.16
C ALA A 90 -9.52 -5.67 6.20
N VAL A 91 -9.90 -4.96 5.15
CA VAL A 91 -8.95 -4.44 4.15
C VAL A 91 -8.96 -2.92 4.17
N VAL A 92 -7.77 -2.33 4.40
CA VAL A 92 -7.53 -0.89 4.34
C VAL A 92 -6.68 -0.58 3.13
N ASP A 93 -7.24 0.17 2.19
CA ASP A 93 -6.57 0.50 0.93
C ASP A 93 -5.77 1.82 1.03
N ALA A 94 -4.48 1.68 1.31
CA ALA A 94 -3.55 2.80 1.36
C ALA A 94 -2.93 3.15 -0.01
N THR A 95 -3.40 2.57 -1.11
CA THR A 95 -2.96 2.93 -2.48
C THR A 95 -3.05 4.44 -2.70
N CYS A 96 -2.00 5.04 -3.27
CA CYS A 96 -2.00 6.45 -3.60
C CYS A 96 -3.11 6.76 -4.62
N PRO A 97 -3.94 7.80 -4.42
CA PRO A 97 -5.01 8.12 -5.38
C PRO A 97 -4.52 8.39 -6.81
N HIS A 98 -3.28 8.85 -6.98
CA HIS A 98 -2.67 8.99 -8.31
C HIS A 98 -2.39 7.63 -8.97
N VAL A 99 -1.98 6.62 -8.19
CA VAL A 99 -1.79 5.25 -8.67
C VAL A 99 -3.13 4.63 -9.03
N SER A 100 -4.13 4.71 -8.15
CA SER A 100 -5.47 4.18 -8.43
C SER A 100 -6.09 4.83 -9.66
N ARG A 101 -5.89 6.14 -9.86
CA ARG A 101 -6.36 6.84 -11.06
C ARG A 101 -5.71 6.29 -12.34
N ALA A 102 -4.41 6.02 -12.33
CA ALA A 102 -3.72 5.44 -13.47
C ALA A 102 -4.20 4.01 -13.75
N GLN A 103 -4.38 3.19 -12.70
CA GLN A 103 -4.91 1.83 -12.80
C GLN A 103 -6.34 1.81 -13.38
N ASN A 104 -7.21 2.71 -12.91
CA ASN A 104 -8.58 2.81 -13.38
C ASN A 104 -8.64 3.27 -14.85
N ALA A 105 -7.82 4.27 -15.23
CA ALA A 105 -7.74 4.71 -16.62
C ALA A 105 -7.26 3.60 -17.56
N ALA A 106 -6.27 2.80 -17.13
CA ALA A 106 -5.80 1.65 -17.88
C ALA A 106 -6.91 0.59 -18.04
N ALA A 107 -7.67 0.30 -16.98
CA ALA A 107 -8.78 -0.65 -17.03
C ALA A 107 -9.91 -0.17 -17.94
N GLU A 108 -10.24 1.12 -17.90
CA GLU A 108 -11.27 1.74 -18.75
C GLU A 108 -10.89 1.71 -20.23
N LEU A 109 -9.67 2.07 -20.59
CA LEU A 109 -9.19 1.99 -21.98
C LEU A 109 -9.18 0.54 -22.49
N ALA A 110 -8.78 -0.41 -21.64
CA ALA A 110 -8.81 -1.82 -22.00
C ALA A 110 -10.24 -2.34 -22.23
N SER A 111 -11.22 -1.91 -21.42
CA SER A 111 -12.62 -2.31 -21.60
C SER A 111 -13.26 -1.73 -22.87
N GLN A 112 -12.73 -0.62 -23.37
CA GLN A 112 -13.09 -0.02 -24.66
C GLN A 112 -12.40 -0.68 -25.86
N GLY A 113 -11.61 -1.74 -25.64
CA GLY A 113 -10.90 -2.47 -26.70
C GLY A 113 -9.59 -1.82 -27.15
N CYS A 114 -9.10 -0.80 -26.44
CA CYS A 114 -7.82 -0.19 -26.75
C CYS A 114 -6.65 -1.07 -26.31
N ARG A 115 -5.55 -1.02 -27.07
CA ARG A 115 -4.26 -1.55 -26.60
C ARG A 115 -3.64 -0.56 -25.62
N VAL A 116 -3.56 -0.96 -24.35
CA VAL A 116 -2.93 -0.14 -23.30
C VAL A 116 -1.44 -0.44 -23.23
N VAL A 117 -0.62 0.60 -23.22
CA VAL A 117 0.84 0.51 -23.01
C VAL A 117 1.16 1.25 -21.71
N VAL A 118 1.72 0.53 -20.74
CA VAL A 118 2.17 1.09 -19.46
C VAL A 118 3.69 1.28 -19.53
N VAL A 119 4.17 2.47 -19.17
CA VAL A 119 5.59 2.80 -19.11
C VAL A 119 5.98 3.00 -17.66
N GLY A 120 7.01 2.28 -17.20
CA GLY A 120 7.52 2.32 -15.83
C GLY A 120 8.76 1.45 -15.69
N GLU A 121 9.35 1.47 -14.50
CA GLU A 121 10.49 0.65 -14.07
C GLU A 121 10.07 -0.36 -12.99
#